data_AF-A0A4V1MRC0-F1
#
_entry.id   AF-A0A4V1MRC0-F1
#
_cell.length_a   1.000
_cell.length_b   1.000
_cell.length_c   1.000
_cell.angle_alpha   90.00
_cell.angle_beta   90.00
_cell.angle_gamma   90.00
#
_symmetry.space_group_name_H-M   'P 1'
#
loop_
_entity.id
_entity.type
_entity.pdbx_description
1 polymer ?
#
loop_
_entity_poly.entity_id
_entity_poly.type
_entity_poly.pdbx_seq_one_letter_code
_entity_poly.pdbx_strand_id
1 'polypeptide(L)' 'MRILLLLPFIGLLWVPFYNQATPELFGFPFFYWYQLLWVPVTAVLTWIVFRSTRGEGDE' A
#
# COMPACT_ATOMS: atom_id res chain seq x y z
N MET A 1 2.17 -12.62 11.34
CA MET A 1 1.11 -12.08 10.46
C MET A 1 0.82 -10.57 10.57
N ARG A 2 0.75 -9.96 11.76
CA ARG A 2 0.25 -8.58 11.98
C ARG A 2 1.17 -7.43 11.51
N ILE A 3 2.41 -7.75 11.14
CA ILE A 3 3.46 -6.82 10.70
C ILE A 3 3.20 -6.29 9.27
N LEU A 4 2.41 -7.01 8.46
CA LEU A 4 2.01 -6.60 7.10
C LEU A 4 1.17 -5.31 7.07
N LEU A 5 0.54 -4.94 8.19
CA LEU A 5 -0.20 -3.69 8.32
C LEU A 5 0.71 -2.46 8.51
N LEU A 6 2.00 -2.66 8.77
CA LEU A 6 2.99 -1.57 8.87
C LEU A 6 3.52 -1.13 7.50
N LEU A 7 3.31 -1.94 6.45
CA LEU A 7 3.72 -1.65 5.08
C LEU A 7 3.11 -0.35 4.51
N PRO A 8 1.79 -0.09 4.63
CA PRO A 8 1.23 1.20 4.24
C PRO A 8 1.78 2.35 5.09
N PHE A 9 2.08 2.13 6.38
CA PHE A 9 2.67 3.16 7.23
C PHE A 9 4.09 3.53 6.78
N ILE A 10 4.95 2.56 6.47
CA ILE A 10 6.31 2.82 5.95
C ILE A 10 6.23 3.49 4.56
N GLY A 11 5.30 3.03 3.72
CA GLY A 11 5.04 3.59 2.40
C GLY A 11 4.42 4.99 2.38
N LEU A 12 3.83 5.44 3.49
CA LEU A 12 3.30 6.80 3.67
C LEU A 12 4.26 7.71 4.47
N LEU A 13 5.10 7.16 5.35
CA LEU A 13 6.07 7.92 6.15
C LEU A 13 7.29 8.40 5.34
N TRP A 14 7.58 7.78 4.19
CA TRP A 14 8.69 8.16 3.32
C TRP A 14 8.35 9.38 2.45
N VAL A 15 7.92 10.46 3.11
CA VAL A 15 7.52 11.73 2.51
C VAL A 15 8.49 12.25 1.43
N PRO A 16 9.84 12.22 1.59
CA PRO A 16 10.72 12.72 0.52
C PRO A 16 10.76 11.83 -0.73
N PHE A 17 10.29 10.57 -0.68
CA PHE A 17 10.30 9.66 -1.84
C PHE A 17 9.13 9.94 -2.79
N TYR A 18 7.97 10.38 -2.26
CA TYR A 18 6.77 10.72 -3.06
C TYR A 18 6.52 12.21 -3.23
N ASN A 19 7.30 13.05 -2.56
CA ASN A 19 7.32 14.50 -2.78
C ASN A 19 8.13 14.92 -4.03
N GLN A 20 8.27 14.03 -5.00
CA GLN A 20 8.88 14.32 -6.29
C GLN A 20 7.74 14.52 -7.29
N ALA A 21 7.69 15.66 -7.99
CA ALA A 21 6.66 15.88 -9.01
C ALA A 21 6.81 14.94 -10.22
N THR A 22 7.97 14.32 -10.37
CA THR A 22 8.33 13.37 -11.42
C THR A 22 8.61 11.99 -10.84
N PRO A 23 8.17 10.89 -11.47
CA PRO A 23 7.55 10.84 -12.80
C PRO A 23 6.06 11.19 -12.81
N GLU A 24 5.68 12.03 -13.77
CA GLU A 24 4.28 12.25 -14.11
C GLU A 24 3.79 11.12 -15.04
N LEU A 25 2.60 10.61 -14.76
CA LEU A 25 1.96 9.56 -15.56
C LEU A 25 0.76 10.17 -16.26
N PHE A 26 0.78 10.26 -17.59
CA PHE A 26 -0.29 10.88 -18.39
C PHE A 26 -0.63 12.33 -17.96
N GLY A 27 0.35 13.09 -17.45
CA GLY A 27 0.15 14.44 -16.91
C GLY A 27 -0.38 14.49 -15.47
N PHE A 28 -0.52 13.34 -14.80
CA PHE A 28 -0.78 13.27 -13.37
C PHE A 28 0.53 13.26 -12.57
N PRO A 29 0.73 14.19 -11.62
CA PRO A 29 1.91 14.21 -10.76
C PRO A 29 2.05 12.91 -9.95
N PHE A 30 3.30 12.55 -9.64
CA PHE A 30 3.65 11.34 -8.88
C PHE A 30 2.77 11.11 -7.63
N PHE A 31 2.62 12.18 -6.84
CA PHE A 31 1.85 12.16 -5.61
C PHE A 31 0.44 11.56 -5.77
N TYR A 32 -0.30 12.00 -6.80
CA TYR A 32 -1.71 11.62 -6.96
C TYR A 32 -1.87 10.18 -7.44
N TRP A 33 -1.13 9.77 -8.46
CA TRP A 33 -1.26 8.40 -8.96
C TRP A 33 -0.68 7.39 -7.97
N TYR A 34 0.32 7.79 -7.19
CA TYR A 34 0.88 6.98 -6.13
C TYR A 34 -0.13 6.70 -5.02
N GLN A 35 -0.88 7.72 -4.57
CA GLN A 35 -2.00 7.54 -3.64
C GLN A 35 -3.09 6.63 -4.22
N LEU A 36 -3.39 6.77 -5.52
CA LEU A 36 -4.35 5.91 -6.19
C LEU A 36 -3.88 4.45 -6.23
N LEU A 37 -2.58 4.21 -6.47
CA LEU A 37 -1.98 2.87 -6.46
C LEU A 37 -2.05 2.21 -5.07
N TRP A 38 -1.99 3.01 -3.99
CA TRP A 38 -2.13 2.48 -2.64
C TRP A 38 -3.50 1.88 -2.34
N VAL A 39 -4.56 2.33 -3.02
CA VAL A 39 -5.91 1.78 -2.81
C VAL A 39 -5.99 0.27 -3.13
N PRO A 40 -5.63 -0.19 -4.35
CA PRO A 40 -5.61 -1.63 -4.64
C PRO A 40 -4.52 -2.37 -3.85
N VAL A 41 -3.36 -1.75 -3.59
CA VAL A 41 -2.29 -2.39 -2.80
C VAL A 41 -2.77 -2.70 -1.38
N THR A 42 -3.41 -1.75 -0.69
CA THR A 42 -3.96 -1.96 0.66
C THR A 42 -5.12 -2.96 0.65
N ALA A 43 -5.98 -2.95 -0.36
CA ALA A 43 -7.03 -3.95 -0.53
C ALA A 43 -6.46 -5.38 -0.68
N VAL A 44 -5.44 -5.56 -1.52
CA VAL A 44 -4.76 -6.85 -1.72
C VAL A 44 -4.03 -7.29 -0.45
N LEU A 45 -3.31 -6.39 0.22
CA LEU A 45 -2.65 -6.69 1.49
C LEU A 45 -3.65 -7.13 2.55
N THR A 46 -4.78 -6.42 2.68
CA THR A 46 -5.86 -6.78 3.61
C THR A 46 -6.46 -8.12 3.26
N TRP A 47 -6.68 -8.40 1.97
CA TRP A 47 -7.18 -9.68 1.50
C TRP A 47 -6.21 -10.84 1.81
N ILE A 48 -4.91 -10.66 1.60
CA ILE A 48 -3.88 -11.64 1.95
C ILE A 48 -3.88 -11.90 3.46
N VAL A 49 -3.90 -10.84 4.28
CA VAL A 49 -3.94 -10.97 5.74
C VAL A 49 -5.21 -11.68 6.19
N PHE A 50 -6.37 -11.34 5.62
CA PHE A 50 -7.64 -11.98 5.92
C PHE A 50 -7.62 -13.47 5.56
N ARG A 51 -7.15 -13.81 4.36
CA ARG A 51 -6.90 -15.20 3.93
C ARG A 51 -6.01 -15.94 4.91
N SER A 52 -4.88 -15.34 5.29
CA SER A 52 -3.87 -15.99 6.12
C SER A 52 -4.36 -16.18 7.55
N THR A 53 -5.15 -15.22 8.06
CA THR A 53 -5.77 -15.31 9.40
C THR A 53 -6.88 -16.36 9.43
N ARG A 54 -7.60 -16.58 8.31
CA ARG A 54 -8.62 -17.63 8.20
C ARG A 54 -8.06 -19.04 8.04
N GLY A 55 -6.77 -19.21 7.77
CA GLY A 55 -6.11 -20.52 7.75
C GLY A 55 -5.69 -21.01 9.13
N GLU A 56 -5.56 -20.11 10.12
CA GLU A 56 -5.11 -20.42 11.48
C GLU A 56 -6.28 -20.79 12.45
N GLY A 57 -7.51 -20.88 11.93
CA GLY A 57 -8.71 -21.24 12.69
C GLY A 57 -9.17 -22.69 12.48
N ASP A 58 -8.46 -23.46 11.64
CA ASP A 58 -8.72 -24.87 11.35
C ASP A 58 -7.57 -25.76 11.91
N GLU A 59 -7.12 -25.48 13.14
CA GLU A 59 -6.37 -26.42 13.99
C GLU A 59 -7.11 -26.68 15.31
#